data_AF-A0A438JCJ3-F1
#
_entry.id   AF-A0A438JCJ3-F1
#
_cell.length_a   1.000
_cell.length_b   1.000
_cell.length_c   1.000
_cell.angle_alpha   90.00
_cell.angle_beta   90.00
_cell.angle_gamma   90.00
#
_symmetry.space_group_name_H-M   'P 1'
#
loop_
_entity.id
_entity.type
_entity.pdbx_description
1 polymer ?
#
loop_
_entity_poly.entity_id
_entity_poly.type
_entity_poly.pdbx_seq_one_letter_code
_entity_poly.pdbx_strand_id
1 'polypeptide(L)'
;MDVSHGSPGRADVPSIAAVVSSRHWPSISQYRATVRTQSPKLEMIDSLFEPLPNSKDSGIIRGALLDFYKTSAKRKPEQIIIFSSTLSWLLPCIFFFIYQFRDGVGESQFNQVLNIELEQIIEACKLLDEQWHPKFMVIIAQKNHHTRFFQNGSPSNVPPGTIVDNTICHPRNNDFYLCAHAGMIGTSRPTHYHVLLDELGFSADDLQQLVHSLCYVYQRSTTAVSLVAPVCYAHLAAAQVAQFIKFEDLPESSSGHAAAPVPQLPSFHEKVADTMFFC
;
A
#
# COMPACT_ATOMS: atom_id res chain seq x y z
N MET A 1 0.70 0.81 2.02
CA MET A 1 -0.69 0.38 2.28
C MET A 1 -1.14 -0.41 1.08
N ASP A 2 -1.86 -1.51 1.30
CA ASP A 2 -2.37 -2.38 0.24
C ASP A 2 -3.70 -3.00 0.70
N VAL A 3 -4.62 -3.22 -0.23
CA VAL A 3 -5.87 -3.94 0.01
C VAL A 3 -5.95 -5.12 -0.94
N SER A 4 -6.21 -6.31 -0.39
CA SER A 4 -6.39 -7.53 -1.15
C SER A 4 -7.84 -7.99 -1.08
N HIS A 5 -8.42 -8.33 -2.23
CA HIS A 5 -9.77 -8.86 -2.33
C HIS A 5 -9.77 -10.39 -2.54
N GLY A 6 -10.87 -11.04 -2.16
CA GLY A 6 -11.08 -12.47 -2.44
C GLY A 6 -11.28 -12.76 -3.93
N SER A 7 -10.90 -13.95 -4.40
CA SER A 7 -10.87 -14.30 -5.82
C SER A 7 -12.14 -13.92 -6.61
N PRO A 8 -12.01 -13.59 -7.91
CA PRO A 8 -13.16 -13.31 -8.78
C PRO A 8 -14.23 -14.41 -8.68
N GLY A 9 -15.48 -14.00 -8.47
CA GLY A 9 -16.62 -14.91 -8.27
C GLY A 9 -17.02 -15.14 -6.80
N ARG A 10 -16.17 -14.81 -5.83
CA ARG A 10 -16.54 -14.77 -4.40
C ARG A 10 -16.82 -13.34 -3.95
N ALA A 11 -18.10 -12.95 -3.98
CA ALA A 11 -18.53 -11.59 -3.64
C ALA A 11 -18.72 -11.36 -2.13
N ASP A 12 -18.72 -12.44 -1.36
CA ASP A 12 -18.97 -12.56 0.07
C ASP A 12 -17.69 -12.51 0.92
N VAL A 13 -16.53 -12.79 0.30
CA VAL A 13 -15.25 -12.80 1.00
C VAL A 13 -14.82 -11.37 1.35
N PRO A 14 -14.52 -11.08 2.63
CA PRO A 14 -14.08 -9.75 3.04
C PRO A 14 -12.74 -9.38 2.42
N SER A 15 -12.52 -8.08 2.25
CA SER A 15 -11.22 -7.57 1.81
C SER A 15 -10.26 -7.50 2.99
N ILE A 16 -8.97 -7.63 2.75
CA ILE A 16 -7.92 -7.54 3.76
C ILE A 16 -7.08 -6.31 3.47
N ALA A 17 -7.12 -5.33 4.37
CA ALA A 17 -6.28 -4.15 4.34
C ALA A 17 -5.04 -4.34 5.19
N ALA A 18 -3.89 -3.93 4.66
CA ALA A 18 -2.61 -3.99 5.34
C ALA A 18 -1.88 -2.65 5.28
N VAL A 19 -1.41 -2.20 6.45
CA VAL A 19 -0.50 -1.06 6.58
C VAL A 19 0.80 -1.57 7.19
N VAL A 20 1.91 -1.20 6.56
CA VAL A 20 3.24 -1.40 7.14
C VAL A 20 3.85 -0.07 7.49
N SER A 21 4.60 -0.04 8.58
CA SER A 21 5.29 1.14 9.07
C SER A 21 6.75 0.82 9.34
N SER A 22 7.65 1.73 8.97
CA SER A 22 9.08 1.61 9.24
C SER A 22 9.36 1.71 10.74
N ARG A 23 10.37 0.98 11.22
CA ARG A 23 10.84 0.99 12.61
C ARG A 23 12.31 1.40 12.68
N HIS A 24 12.74 1.82 13.87
CA HIS A 24 14.16 2.07 14.16
C HIS A 24 14.80 3.16 13.27
N TRP A 25 14.12 4.29 13.11
CA TRP A 25 14.66 5.44 12.38
C TRP A 25 16.05 5.84 12.93
N PRO A 26 17.06 6.09 12.07
CA PRO A 26 17.00 6.32 10.62
C PRO A 26 17.12 5.08 9.72
N SER A 27 17.14 3.87 10.28
CA SER A 27 17.13 2.66 9.45
C SER A 27 15.76 2.44 8.80
N ILE A 28 15.73 2.20 7.49
CA ILE A 28 14.51 1.94 6.71
C ILE A 28 14.38 0.47 6.29
N SER A 29 15.07 -0.43 7.00
CA SER A 29 15.10 -1.86 6.68
C SER A 29 14.03 -2.66 7.40
N GLN A 30 13.57 -2.23 8.58
CA GLN A 30 12.62 -3.01 9.38
C GLN A 30 11.22 -2.40 9.35
N TYR A 31 10.21 -3.26 9.22
CA TYR A 31 8.82 -2.86 9.13
C TYR A 31 7.95 -3.68 10.08
N ARG A 32 6.87 -3.07 10.57
CA ARG A 32 5.79 -3.76 11.27
C ARG A 32 4.53 -3.71 10.42
N ALA A 33 3.84 -4.85 10.28
CA ALA A 33 2.55 -4.92 9.61
C ALA A 33 1.40 -4.89 10.62
N THR A 34 0.35 -4.17 10.26
CA THR A 34 -0.97 -4.28 10.89
C THR A 34 -1.98 -4.57 9.79
N VAL A 35 -2.85 -5.55 10.04
CA VAL A 35 -3.81 -6.05 9.07
C VAL A 35 -5.22 -5.99 9.67
N ARG A 36 -6.20 -5.64 8.85
CA ARG A 36 -7.63 -5.60 9.19
C ARG A 36 -8.45 -6.20 8.06
N THR A 37 -9.58 -6.77 8.41
CA THR A 37 -10.64 -7.14 7.49
C THR A 37 -11.59 -5.97 7.32
N GLN A 38 -12.05 -5.77 6.10
CA GLN A 38 -13.06 -4.77 5.78
C GLN A 38 -14.09 -5.34 4.82
N SER A 39 -15.10 -4.55 4.49
CA SER A 39 -16.19 -4.99 3.63
C SER A 39 -15.69 -5.56 2.29
N PRO A 40 -16.36 -6.58 1.72
CA PRO A 40 -15.99 -7.14 0.43
C PRO A 40 -15.87 -6.06 -0.66
N LYS A 41 -14.78 -6.09 -1.43
CA LYS A 41 -14.47 -5.17 -2.54
C LYS A 41 -14.42 -3.67 -2.16
N LEU A 42 -14.27 -3.36 -0.87
CA LEU A 42 -13.98 -2.01 -0.43
C LEU A 42 -12.50 -1.72 -0.70
N GLU A 43 -12.19 -0.73 -1.54
CA GLU A 43 -10.82 -0.37 -1.93
C GLU A 43 -10.16 0.56 -0.90
N MET A 44 -10.91 1.48 -0.28
CA MET A 44 -10.39 2.41 0.72
C MET A 44 -10.27 1.73 2.08
N ILE A 45 -9.19 2.01 2.82
CA ILE A 45 -9.03 1.48 4.17
C ILE A 45 -9.89 2.31 5.15
N ASP A 46 -10.91 1.69 5.72
CA ASP A 46 -11.87 2.31 6.65
C ASP A 46 -11.44 2.25 8.13
N SER A 47 -10.40 1.46 8.42
CA SER A 47 -9.90 1.18 9.77
C SER A 47 -8.55 1.87 10.06
N LEU A 48 -8.21 2.92 9.30
CA LEU A 48 -7.00 3.72 9.56
C LEU A 48 -7.14 4.49 10.87
N PHE A 49 -8.34 5.02 11.13
CA PHE A 49 -8.74 5.69 12.38
C PHE A 49 -10.11 5.18 12.85
N GLU A 50 -10.17 4.67 14.08
CA GLU A 50 -11.36 4.12 14.72
C GLU A 50 -11.51 4.73 16.12
N PRO A 51 -12.23 5.86 16.26
CA PRO A 51 -12.36 6.54 17.54
C PRO A 51 -13.10 5.67 18.55
N LEU A 52 -12.51 5.55 19.74
CA LEU A 52 -13.06 4.86 20.90
C LEU A 52 -13.47 5.87 21.98
N PRO A 53 -14.38 5.49 22.90
CA PRO A 53 -14.69 6.30 24.08
C PRO A 53 -13.43 6.66 24.88
N ASN A 54 -13.42 7.86 25.48
CA ASN A 54 -12.30 8.44 26.25
C ASN A 54 -11.11 8.94 25.40
N SER A 55 -11.37 9.51 24.23
CA SER A 55 -10.33 10.09 23.35
C SER A 55 -9.22 9.08 23.01
N LYS A 56 -9.61 7.83 22.79
CA LYS A 56 -8.73 6.75 22.36
C LYS A 56 -9.07 6.38 20.91
N ASP A 57 -8.18 5.62 20.28
CA ASP A 57 -8.35 5.13 18.92
C ASP A 57 -7.87 3.67 18.85
N SER A 58 -8.56 2.82 18.09
CA SER A 58 -8.17 1.44 17.78
C SER A 58 -7.66 1.24 16.36
N GLY A 59 -7.62 2.33 15.59
CA GLY A 59 -7.20 2.39 14.21
C GLY A 59 -5.76 1.94 14.00
N ILE A 60 -5.48 1.51 12.77
CA ILE A 60 -4.19 0.95 12.38
C ILE A 60 -3.06 1.99 12.58
N ILE A 61 -3.33 3.26 12.28
CA ILE A 61 -2.32 4.32 12.26
C ILE A 61 -1.79 4.60 13.65
N ARG A 62 -2.64 4.63 14.69
CA ARG A 62 -2.16 4.79 16.06
C ARG A 62 -1.20 3.68 16.47
N GLY A 63 -1.47 2.44 16.07
CA GLY A 63 -0.56 1.32 16.32
C GLY A 63 0.82 1.54 15.70
N ALA A 64 0.86 2.00 14.45
CA ALA A 64 2.08 2.34 13.73
C ALA A 64 2.84 3.50 14.37
N LEU A 65 2.15 4.58 14.74
CA LEU A 65 2.76 5.77 15.33
C LEU A 65 3.36 5.50 16.72
N LEU A 66 2.65 4.74 17.56
CA LEU A 66 3.16 4.35 18.88
C LEU A 66 4.36 3.40 18.76
N ASP A 67 4.35 2.51 17.78
CA ASP A 67 5.48 1.62 17.51
C ASP A 67 6.72 2.38 17.03
N PHE A 68 6.53 3.30 16.09
CA PHE A 68 7.58 4.20 15.63
C PHE A 68 8.18 4.99 16.80
N TYR A 69 7.33 5.60 17.64
CA TYR A 69 7.76 6.36 18.81
C TYR A 69 8.60 5.51 19.78
N LYS A 70 8.18 4.28 20.04
CA LYS A 70 8.92 3.34 20.92
C LYS A 70 10.28 2.95 20.34
N THR A 71 10.35 2.70 19.04
CA THR A 71 11.56 2.16 18.36
C THR A 71 12.52 3.25 17.88
N SER A 72 12.07 4.50 17.79
CA SER A 72 12.83 5.62 17.22
C SER A 72 13.18 6.67 18.27
N ALA A 73 13.69 6.22 19.41
CA ALA A 73 14.19 7.06 20.50
C ALA A 73 13.16 8.09 21.03
N LYS A 74 11.88 7.71 21.10
CA LYS A 74 10.78 8.59 21.57
C LYS A 74 10.65 9.87 20.74
N ARG A 75 10.94 9.79 19.45
CA ARG A 75 10.71 10.89 18.50
C ARG A 75 9.40 10.70 17.78
N LYS A 76 8.65 11.79 17.61
CA LYS A 76 7.50 11.82 16.71
C LYS A 76 8.01 12.14 15.30
N PRO A 77 7.46 11.50 14.25
CA PRO A 77 7.87 11.84 12.89
C PRO A 77 7.39 13.24 12.55
N GLU A 78 8.29 14.11 12.06
CA GLU A 78 7.92 15.43 11.53
C GLU A 78 7.41 15.33 10.08
N GLN A 79 7.73 14.21 9.42
CA GLN A 79 7.42 13.93 8.03
C GLN A 79 6.91 12.50 7.91
N ILE A 80 5.80 12.30 7.19
CA ILE A 80 5.20 11.00 6.95
C ILE A 80 5.01 10.82 5.45
N ILE A 81 5.72 9.84 4.88
CA ILE A 81 5.62 9.46 3.47
C ILE A 81 4.75 8.21 3.38
N ILE A 82 3.67 8.31 2.62
CA ILE A 82 2.65 7.29 2.48
C ILE A 82 2.72 6.74 1.06
N PHE A 83 3.03 5.46 0.94
CA PHE A 83 2.89 4.72 -0.32
C PHE A 83 1.62 3.88 -0.27
N SER A 84 0.67 4.15 -1.16
CA SER A 84 -0.51 3.31 -1.37
C SER A 84 -0.43 2.62 -2.73
N SER A 85 -0.97 1.42 -2.80
CA SER A 85 -0.88 0.54 -3.97
C SER A 85 -2.27 0.35 -4.56
N THR A 86 -2.38 0.49 -5.88
CA THR A 86 -3.61 0.14 -6.62
C THR A 86 -3.52 -1.27 -7.19
N LEU A 87 -2.78 -2.17 -6.52
CA LEU A 87 -2.67 -3.57 -6.91
C LEU A 87 -4.01 -4.30 -6.70
N SER A 88 -4.95 -4.01 -7.61
CA SER A 88 -6.03 -4.92 -7.90
C SER A 88 -5.38 -6.19 -8.46
N TRP A 89 -5.29 -7.22 -7.61
CA TRP A 89 -4.99 -8.62 -7.93
C TRP A 89 -3.52 -8.95 -8.26
N LEU A 90 -2.77 -9.41 -7.25
CA LEU A 90 -1.59 -10.25 -7.44
C LEU A 90 -1.84 -11.63 -6.81
N LEU A 91 -2.61 -12.46 -7.52
CA LEU A 91 -2.51 -13.91 -7.41
C LEU A 91 -2.37 -14.49 -8.84
N PRO A 92 -1.48 -15.47 -9.07
CA PRO A 92 -1.05 -15.86 -10.40
C PRO A 92 -2.00 -16.90 -10.99
N CYS A 93 -3.01 -16.49 -11.75
CA CYS A 93 -3.76 -17.43 -12.58
C CYS A 93 -4.02 -16.88 -13.98
N ILE A 94 -3.38 -17.58 -14.91
CA ILE A 94 -3.58 -17.70 -16.34
C ILE A 94 -5.07 -17.58 -16.74
N PHE A 95 -5.30 -16.84 -17.83
CA PHE A 95 -6.59 -16.50 -18.48
C PHE A 95 -7.53 -15.58 -17.68
N PHE A 96 -7.67 -14.33 -18.14
CA PHE A 96 -8.97 -13.82 -18.63
C PHE A 96 -8.79 -12.44 -19.29
N PHE A 97 -8.72 -12.46 -20.63
CA PHE A 97 -9.19 -11.34 -21.46
C PHE A 97 -10.73 -11.38 -21.42
N ILE A 98 -11.38 -10.23 -21.60
CA ILE A 98 -12.85 -10.02 -21.63
C ILE A 98 -13.48 -9.74 -20.24
N TYR A 99 -13.10 -8.63 -19.58
CA TYR A 99 -14.03 -7.71 -18.86
C TYR A 99 -13.30 -6.48 -18.25
N GLN A 100 -12.48 -5.75 -19.00
CA GLN A 100 -11.98 -4.43 -18.57
C GLN A 100 -12.67 -3.32 -19.39
N PHE A 101 -13.97 -3.15 -19.16
CA PHE A 101 -14.74 -1.97 -19.57
C PHE A 101 -15.66 -1.55 -18.41
N ARG A 102 -15.05 -1.22 -17.26
CA ARG A 102 -15.53 -0.29 -16.24
C ARG A 102 -14.61 -0.36 -15.02
N ASP A 103 -14.03 0.79 -14.69
CA ASP A 103 -13.58 1.20 -13.36
C ASP A 103 -12.77 0.15 -12.58
N GLY A 104 -11.59 -0.17 -13.12
CA GLY A 104 -10.48 -0.56 -12.25
C GLY A 104 -9.97 0.70 -11.57
N VAL A 105 -9.64 0.62 -10.28
CA VAL A 105 -9.05 1.71 -9.48
C VAL A 105 -7.98 2.46 -10.28
N GLY A 106 -8.31 3.64 -10.80
CA GLY A 106 -7.43 4.41 -11.68
C GLY A 106 -7.92 5.85 -11.77
N GLU A 107 -7.11 6.79 -11.28
CA GLU A 107 -7.33 8.25 -11.17
C GLU A 107 -8.61 8.74 -10.46
N SER A 108 -9.78 8.17 -10.75
CA SER A 108 -11.09 8.53 -10.17
C SER A 108 -11.14 8.41 -8.64
N GLN A 109 -10.35 7.51 -8.06
CA GLN A 109 -10.26 7.27 -6.62
C GLN A 109 -9.11 8.04 -5.92
N PHE A 110 -8.27 8.78 -6.65
CA PHE A 110 -7.17 9.54 -6.02
C PHE A 110 -7.70 10.57 -5.01
N ASN A 111 -8.83 11.20 -5.33
CA ASN A 111 -9.50 12.11 -4.41
C ASN A 111 -10.04 11.38 -3.17
N GLN A 112 -10.45 10.11 -3.29
CA GLN A 112 -10.90 9.33 -2.14
C GLN A 112 -9.73 9.00 -1.21
N VAL A 113 -8.56 8.65 -1.75
CA VAL A 113 -7.36 8.44 -0.92
C VAL A 113 -7.01 9.70 -0.11
N LEU A 114 -7.04 10.87 -0.74
CA LEU A 114 -6.78 12.14 -0.04
C LEU A 114 -7.88 12.51 0.97
N ASN A 115 -9.15 12.39 0.58
CA ASN A 115 -10.26 12.84 1.42
C ASN A 115 -10.67 11.84 2.50
N ILE A 116 -10.31 10.56 2.37
CA ILE A 116 -10.74 9.51 3.30
C ILE A 116 -9.55 8.93 4.04
N GLU A 117 -8.52 8.45 3.35
CA GLU A 117 -7.40 7.79 4.01
C GLU A 117 -6.48 8.79 4.71
N LEU A 118 -6.09 9.86 4.02
CA LEU A 118 -5.23 10.89 4.60
C LEU A 118 -5.94 11.64 5.74
N GLU A 119 -7.24 11.95 5.61
CA GLU A 119 -8.00 12.58 6.69
C GLU A 119 -8.00 11.71 7.96
N GLN A 120 -8.24 10.40 7.83
CA GLN A 120 -8.14 9.47 8.96
C GLN A 120 -6.73 9.46 9.59
N ILE A 121 -5.67 9.48 8.78
CA ILE A 121 -4.29 9.52 9.29
C ILE A 121 -4.03 10.82 10.06
N ILE A 122 -4.52 11.96 9.55
CA ILE A 122 -4.42 13.26 10.20
C ILE A 122 -5.16 13.24 11.55
N GLU A 123 -6.38 12.72 11.60
CA GLU A 123 -7.15 12.61 12.84
C GLU A 123 -6.46 11.70 13.87
N ALA A 124 -5.87 10.59 13.44
CA ALA A 124 -5.06 9.73 14.32
C ALA A 124 -3.84 10.47 14.91
N CYS A 125 -3.20 11.35 14.13
CA CYS A 125 -2.08 12.18 14.62
C CYS A 125 -2.57 13.22 15.64
N LYS A 126 -3.66 13.95 15.31
CA LYS A 126 -4.25 14.97 16.19
C LYS A 126 -4.71 14.39 17.53
N LEU A 127 -5.32 13.19 17.52
CA LEU A 127 -5.77 12.54 18.75
C LEU A 127 -4.60 12.14 19.66
N LEU A 128 -3.43 11.82 19.09
CA LEU A 128 -2.23 11.50 19.87
C LEU A 128 -1.59 12.75 20.48
N ASP A 129 -1.61 13.87 19.77
CA ASP A 129 -1.13 15.16 20.23
C ASP A 129 -1.66 16.29 19.33
N GLU A 130 -2.53 17.13 19.88
CA GLU A 130 -3.14 18.27 19.16
C GLU A 130 -2.11 19.30 18.67
N GLN A 131 -0.92 19.36 19.27
CA GLN A 131 0.13 20.29 18.85
C GLN A 131 1.05 19.71 17.77
N TRP A 132 0.94 18.41 17.48
CA TRP A 132 1.79 17.73 16.52
C TRP A 132 1.18 17.74 15.12
N HIS A 133 1.85 18.44 14.22
CA HIS A 133 1.43 18.64 12.83
C HIS A 133 2.50 18.12 11.88
N PRO A 134 2.58 16.79 11.65
CA PRO A 134 3.52 16.23 10.69
C PRO A 134 3.15 16.67 9.27
N LYS A 135 4.17 16.81 8.42
CA LYS A 135 3.99 17.03 6.99
C LYS A 135 3.76 15.71 6.27
N PHE A 136 2.88 15.71 5.29
CA PHE A 136 2.51 14.51 4.54
C PHE A 136 2.98 14.53 3.09
N MET A 137 3.37 13.35 2.61
CA MET A 137 3.54 13.07 1.19
C MET A 137 2.76 11.79 0.87
N VAL A 138 1.89 11.85 -0.13
CA VAL A 138 1.04 10.71 -0.55
C VAL A 138 1.39 10.34 -1.98
N ILE A 139 1.85 9.09 -2.17
CA ILE A 139 2.27 8.55 -3.45
C ILE A 139 1.48 7.27 -3.74
N ILE A 140 0.84 7.23 -4.90
CA ILE A 140 0.20 6.02 -5.41
C ILE A 140 1.17 5.28 -6.32
N ALA A 141 1.39 4.00 -6.04
CA ALA A 141 2.16 3.11 -6.89
C ALA A 141 1.21 2.22 -7.72
N GLN A 142 1.04 2.55 -9.00
CA GLN A 142 0.23 1.78 -9.93
C GLN A 142 1.12 0.87 -10.77
N LYS A 143 1.07 -0.43 -10.47
CA LYS A 143 1.78 -1.43 -11.26
C LYS A 143 0.97 -1.96 -12.43
N ASN A 144 -0.36 -2.01 -12.33
CA ASN A 144 -1.21 -2.59 -13.36
C ASN A 144 -1.71 -1.51 -14.32
N HIS A 145 -0.99 -1.34 -15.43
CA HIS A 145 -1.36 -0.43 -16.53
C HIS A 145 -0.88 -0.98 -17.89
N HIS A 146 -1.26 -0.31 -18.97
CA HIS A 146 -0.96 -0.73 -20.34
C HIS A 146 0.35 -0.16 -20.91
N THR A 147 0.91 0.89 -20.30
CA THR A 147 2.19 1.50 -20.73
C THR A 147 3.35 0.50 -20.66
N ARG A 148 4.17 0.45 -21.72
CA ARG A 148 5.39 -0.35 -21.83
C ARG A 148 6.49 0.49 -22.48
N PHE A 149 7.74 0.25 -22.09
CA PHE A 149 8.89 0.91 -22.67
C PHE A 149 9.77 -0.08 -23.41
N PHE A 150 10.27 0.37 -24.56
CA PHE A 150 11.10 -0.43 -25.46
C PHE A 150 12.33 0.40 -25.85
N GLN A 151 13.46 -0.28 -26.01
CA GLN A 151 14.64 0.31 -26.59
C GLN A 151 14.53 0.31 -28.12
N ASN A 152 14.92 1.40 -28.78
CA ASN A 152 14.90 1.45 -30.24
C ASN A 152 15.90 0.44 -30.83
N GLY A 153 15.43 -0.44 -31.72
CA GLY A 153 16.26 -1.43 -32.40
C GLY A 153 16.76 -2.59 -31.52
N SER A 154 16.25 -2.75 -30.29
CA SER A 154 16.64 -3.82 -29.38
C SER A 154 15.41 -4.59 -28.88
N PRO A 155 15.45 -5.94 -28.86
CA PRO A 155 14.38 -6.75 -28.27
C PRO A 155 14.44 -6.76 -26.73
N SER A 156 15.47 -6.16 -26.14
CA SER A 156 15.66 -6.11 -24.69
C SER A 156 14.75 -5.08 -24.03
N ASN A 157 14.42 -5.34 -22.77
CA ASN A 157 13.77 -4.37 -21.91
C ASN A 157 14.65 -3.13 -21.71
N VAL A 158 14.02 -2.01 -21.34
CA VAL A 158 14.76 -0.83 -20.89
C VAL A 158 15.63 -1.15 -19.66
N PRO A 159 16.76 -0.45 -19.46
CA PRO A 159 17.65 -0.73 -18.35
C PRO A 159 16.95 -0.49 -16.99
N PRO A 160 17.30 -1.25 -15.94
CA PRO A 160 16.84 -0.97 -14.59
C PRO A 160 17.20 0.46 -14.17
N GLY A 161 16.29 1.12 -13.48
CA GLY A 161 16.41 2.53 -13.09
C GLY A 161 15.95 3.52 -14.16
N THR A 162 15.43 3.06 -15.31
CA THR A 162 14.84 3.98 -16.31
C THR A 162 13.64 4.72 -15.70
N ILE A 163 13.69 6.05 -15.74
CA ILE A 163 12.63 6.94 -15.31
C ILE A 163 12.10 7.71 -16.52
N VAL A 164 10.78 7.87 -16.59
CA VAL A 164 10.09 8.73 -17.57
C VAL A 164 9.09 9.59 -16.83
N ASP A 165 9.33 10.90 -16.80
CA ASP A 165 8.53 11.91 -16.09
C ASP A 165 8.01 13.02 -17.02
N ASN A 166 8.16 12.84 -18.32
CA ASN A 166 7.78 13.82 -19.34
C ASN A 166 7.03 13.16 -20.49
N THR A 167 6.42 14.00 -21.34
CA THR A 167 5.74 13.66 -22.61
C THR A 167 4.48 12.81 -22.45
N ILE A 168 4.58 11.64 -21.82
CA ILE A 168 3.51 10.66 -21.62
C ILE A 168 2.88 10.74 -20.22
N CYS A 169 3.49 11.49 -19.31
CA CYS A 169 2.99 11.77 -17.97
C CYS A 169 1.85 12.80 -18.00
N HIS A 170 1.14 12.94 -16.90
CA HIS A 170 0.01 13.85 -16.80
C HIS A 170 0.48 15.31 -16.96
N PRO A 171 -0.21 16.14 -17.76
CA PRO A 171 0.27 17.49 -18.10
C PRO A 171 0.27 18.49 -16.92
N ARG A 172 -0.38 18.13 -15.80
CA ARG A 172 -0.56 19.01 -14.63
C ARG A 172 -0.21 18.37 -13.29
N ASN A 173 -0.16 17.05 -13.23
CA ASN A 173 0.03 16.35 -11.96
C ASN A 173 1.49 15.91 -11.90
N ASN A 174 2.01 15.70 -10.70
CA ASN A 174 3.36 15.16 -10.55
C ASN A 174 3.29 13.64 -10.60
N ASP A 175 3.64 13.05 -11.73
CA ASP A 175 3.67 11.62 -11.94
C ASP A 175 4.86 11.19 -12.81
N PHE A 176 5.36 9.99 -12.55
CA PHE A 176 6.48 9.43 -13.29
C PHE A 176 6.41 7.91 -13.36
N TYR A 177 6.96 7.35 -14.42
CA TYR A 177 7.17 5.92 -14.55
C TYR A 177 8.59 5.56 -14.11
N LEU A 178 8.73 4.46 -13.36
CA LEU A 178 10.01 3.91 -12.96
C LEU A 178 10.08 2.42 -13.29
N CYS A 179 11.05 2.03 -14.12
CA CYS A 179 11.42 0.64 -14.35
C CYS A 179 12.58 0.24 -13.42
N ALA A 180 12.31 0.02 -12.14
CA ALA A 180 13.35 -0.21 -11.12
C ALA A 180 14.14 -1.53 -11.26
N HIS A 181 13.54 -2.56 -11.87
CA HIS A 181 14.08 -3.92 -11.88
C HIS A 181 14.46 -4.38 -13.29
N ALA A 182 15.34 -5.37 -13.38
CA ALA A 182 15.64 -6.05 -14.63
C ALA A 182 14.53 -7.05 -14.97
N GLY A 183 13.81 -6.83 -16.06
CA GLY A 183 12.83 -7.80 -16.55
C GLY A 183 13.51 -9.02 -17.14
N MET A 184 13.55 -10.11 -16.36
CA MET A 184 14.16 -11.38 -16.77
C MET A 184 13.40 -12.09 -17.89
N ILE A 185 12.07 -11.98 -17.89
CA ILE A 185 11.19 -12.70 -18.81
C ILE A 185 10.10 -11.74 -19.30
N GLY A 186 9.85 -11.76 -20.60
CA GLY A 186 8.82 -10.93 -21.24
C GLY A 186 9.12 -9.44 -21.19
N THR A 187 8.10 -8.62 -21.45
CA THR A 187 8.22 -7.16 -21.42
C THR A 187 8.06 -6.63 -19.99
N SER A 188 9.04 -5.87 -19.54
CA SER A 188 9.02 -5.19 -18.25
C SER A 188 7.82 -4.26 -18.14
N ARG A 189 7.15 -4.30 -16.99
CA ARG A 189 6.12 -3.34 -16.65
C ARG A 189 6.71 -2.30 -15.69
N PRO A 190 7.01 -1.07 -16.15
CA PRO A 190 7.41 0.01 -15.25
C PRO A 190 6.27 0.25 -14.26
N THR A 191 6.56 0.81 -13.10
CA THR A 191 5.53 1.22 -12.15
C THR A 191 5.26 2.71 -12.34
N HIS A 192 3.99 3.09 -12.45
CA HIS A 192 3.55 4.48 -12.53
C HIS A 192 3.33 5.01 -11.12
N TYR A 193 4.09 6.00 -10.72
CA TYR A 193 3.96 6.69 -9.45
C TYR A 193 3.23 8.00 -9.64
N HIS A 194 2.17 8.23 -8.89
CA HIS A 194 1.44 9.50 -8.84
C HIS A 194 1.62 10.15 -7.49
N VAL A 195 2.16 11.36 -7.45
CA VAL A 195 2.29 12.17 -6.23
C VAL A 195 1.00 12.96 -6.07
N LEU A 196 0.17 12.57 -5.11
CA LEU A 196 -1.12 13.21 -4.85
C LEU A 196 -0.99 14.42 -3.94
N LEU A 197 -0.05 14.35 -2.99
CA LEU A 197 0.25 15.41 -2.04
C LEU A 197 1.76 15.42 -1.75
N ASP A 198 2.36 16.62 -1.72
CA ASP A 198 3.72 16.84 -1.24
C ASP A 198 3.79 18.13 -0.41
N GLU A 199 3.84 17.98 0.92
CA GLU A 199 4.09 19.07 1.86
C GLU A 199 5.57 19.15 2.30
N LEU A 200 6.36 18.14 1.93
CA LEU A 200 7.77 18.01 2.30
C LEU A 200 8.64 18.88 1.38
N GLY A 201 8.20 19.12 0.15
CA GLY A 201 8.85 19.99 -0.82
C GLY A 201 10.00 19.31 -1.53
N PHE A 202 9.82 18.05 -1.93
CA PHE A 202 10.85 17.31 -2.67
C PHE A 202 11.00 17.87 -4.08
N SER A 203 12.24 17.88 -4.59
CA SER A 203 12.45 17.99 -6.03
C SER A 203 12.03 16.69 -6.71
N ALA A 204 11.70 16.74 -8.01
CA ALA A 204 11.37 15.54 -8.78
C ALA A 204 12.52 14.53 -8.74
N ASP A 205 13.77 14.99 -8.91
CA ASP A 205 14.96 14.14 -8.90
C ASP A 205 15.16 13.46 -7.54
N ASP A 206 15.06 14.20 -6.43
CA ASP A 206 15.23 13.65 -5.07
C ASP A 206 14.15 12.61 -4.76
N LEU A 207 12.90 12.89 -5.18
CA LEU A 207 11.79 11.97 -4.98
C LEU A 207 11.97 10.69 -5.79
N GLN A 208 12.32 10.82 -7.08
CA GLN A 208 12.55 9.68 -7.95
C GLN A 208 13.71 8.82 -7.44
N GLN A 209 14.79 9.44 -6.94
CA GLN A 209 15.92 8.75 -6.33
C GLN A 209 15.52 8.05 -5.03
N LEU A 210 14.71 8.68 -4.17
CA LEU A 210 14.18 8.06 -2.96
C LEU A 210 13.33 6.82 -3.30
N VAL A 211 12.38 6.95 -4.22
CA VAL A 211 11.51 5.86 -4.66
C VAL A 211 12.34 4.72 -5.26
N HIS A 212 13.33 5.04 -6.10
CA HIS A 212 14.22 4.03 -6.66
C HIS A 212 15.04 3.32 -5.57
N SER A 213 15.58 4.06 -4.60
CA SER A 213 16.34 3.48 -3.47
C SER A 213 15.49 2.55 -2.62
N LEU A 214 14.21 2.88 -2.40
CA LEU A 214 13.26 2.04 -1.68
C LEU A 214 12.93 0.72 -2.41
N CYS A 215 13.18 0.62 -3.71
CA CYS A 215 13.08 -0.65 -4.43
C CYS A 215 14.22 -1.63 -4.11
N TYR A 216 15.35 -1.16 -3.56
CA TYR A 216 16.51 -1.99 -3.20
C TYR A 216 16.48 -2.49 -1.75
N VAL A 217 15.65 -1.92 -0.88
CA VAL A 217 15.61 -2.31 0.55
C VAL A 217 14.67 -3.49 0.85
N TYR A 218 14.21 -4.19 -0.19
CA TYR A 218 13.37 -5.38 -0.04
C TYR A 218 14.19 -6.61 0.33
N GLN A 219 14.14 -6.98 1.61
CA GLN A 219 14.98 -8.03 2.22
C GLN A 219 14.91 -9.43 1.59
N ARG A 220 13.85 -9.78 0.85
CA ARG A 220 13.73 -11.11 0.22
C ARG A 220 14.44 -11.21 -1.13
N SER A 221 15.07 -10.14 -1.59
CA SER A 221 15.78 -10.07 -2.87
C SER A 221 17.13 -9.40 -2.71
N THR A 222 18.13 -9.85 -3.47
CA THR A 222 19.44 -9.19 -3.62
C THR A 222 19.46 -8.21 -4.79
N THR A 223 18.34 -8.04 -5.49
CA THR A 223 18.15 -7.12 -6.62
C THR A 223 16.94 -6.22 -6.38
N ALA A 224 16.92 -5.06 -7.03
CA ALA A 224 15.77 -4.15 -6.96
C ALA A 224 14.50 -4.86 -7.41
N VAL A 225 13.44 -4.67 -6.63
CA VAL A 225 12.11 -5.13 -6.99
C VAL A 225 11.33 -4.03 -7.68
N SER A 226 10.23 -4.42 -8.30
CA SER A 226 9.51 -3.57 -9.23
C SER A 226 8.62 -2.49 -8.57
N LEU A 227 8.45 -2.54 -7.26
CA LEU A 227 7.68 -1.63 -6.40
C LEU A 227 8.55 -1.28 -5.20
N VAL A 228 8.24 -0.18 -4.50
CA VAL A 228 8.94 0.13 -3.25
C VAL A 228 8.71 -0.96 -2.19
N ALA A 229 9.74 -1.28 -1.40
CA ALA A 229 9.68 -2.35 -0.40
C ALA A 229 8.47 -2.25 0.57
N PRO A 230 8.08 -1.08 1.10
CA PRO A 230 6.90 -0.97 1.96
C PRO A 230 5.60 -1.45 1.30
N VAL A 231 5.42 -1.19 0.00
CA VAL A 231 4.24 -1.67 -0.73
C VAL A 231 4.28 -3.19 -0.86
N CYS A 232 5.43 -3.76 -1.23
CA CYS A 232 5.60 -5.21 -1.29
C CYS A 232 5.32 -5.88 0.06
N TYR A 233 5.76 -5.27 1.18
CA TYR A 233 5.50 -5.79 2.52
C TYR A 233 4.04 -5.74 2.93
N ALA A 234 3.31 -4.66 2.60
CA ALA A 234 1.88 -4.59 2.84
C ALA A 234 1.14 -5.71 2.08
N HIS A 235 1.51 -5.92 0.81
CA HIS A 235 0.95 -7.00 0.00
C HIS A 235 1.22 -8.39 0.59
N LEU A 236 2.47 -8.66 1.00
CA LEU A 236 2.83 -9.93 1.64
C LEU A 236 2.09 -10.17 2.95
N ALA A 237 1.95 -9.13 3.78
CA ALA A 237 1.21 -9.22 5.04
C ALA A 237 -0.27 -9.54 4.81
N ALA A 238 -0.92 -8.85 3.87
CA ALA A 238 -2.30 -9.13 3.50
C ALA A 238 -2.46 -10.58 2.97
N ALA A 239 -1.60 -10.99 2.04
CA ALA A 239 -1.64 -12.31 1.43
C ALA A 239 -1.41 -13.43 2.44
N GLN A 240 -0.47 -13.27 3.37
CA GLN A 240 -0.19 -14.29 4.38
C GLN A 240 -1.32 -14.41 5.40
N VAL A 241 -1.90 -13.28 5.84
CA VAL A 241 -3.05 -13.30 6.74
C VAL A 241 -4.26 -13.94 6.07
N ALA A 242 -4.48 -13.68 4.78
CA ALA A 242 -5.53 -14.33 3.99
C ALA A 242 -5.43 -15.86 4.00
N GLN A 243 -4.22 -16.42 4.04
CA GLN A 243 -4.02 -17.88 4.08
C GLN A 243 -4.39 -18.50 5.43
N PHE A 244 -4.22 -17.76 6.53
CA PHE A 244 -4.55 -18.26 7.86
C PHE A 244 -6.06 -18.24 8.15
N ILE A 245 -6.82 -17.45 7.40
CA ILE A 245 -8.25 -17.30 7.60
C ILE A 245 -8.97 -18.12 6.53
N LYS A 246 -9.45 -19.29 6.94
CA LYS A 246 -10.39 -20.05 6.14
C LYS A 246 -11.76 -19.39 6.26
N PHE A 247 -12.02 -18.40 5.41
CA PHE A 247 -13.36 -17.80 5.29
C PHE A 247 -14.44 -18.83 4.91
N GLU A 248 -14.05 -20.02 4.46
CA GLU A 248 -14.91 -21.17 4.17
C GLU A 248 -15.58 -21.78 5.41
N ASP A 249 -15.08 -21.51 6.62
CA ASP A 249 -15.66 -21.98 7.87
C ASP A 249 -16.68 -20.99 8.49
N LEU A 250 -16.96 -19.86 7.82
CA LEU A 250 -17.96 -18.89 8.27
C LEU A 250 -19.36 -19.40 7.92
N PRO A 251 -20.28 -19.51 8.90
CA PRO A 251 -21.63 -19.99 8.62
C PRO A 251 -22.32 -19.04 7.63
N GLU A 252 -22.87 -19.60 6.55
CA GLU A 252 -23.80 -18.88 5.68
C GLU A 252 -24.97 -18.41 6.55
N SER A 253 -24.98 -17.11 6.91
CA SER A 253 -26.13 -16.53 7.61
C SER A 253 -27.29 -16.49 6.61
N SER A 254 -28.12 -17.53 6.69
CA SER A 254 -29.38 -17.61 5.97
C SER A 254 -30.33 -16.51 6.46
N SER A 255 -30.84 -15.74 5.49
CA SER A 255 -32.00 -14.84 5.58
C SER A 255 -31.88 -13.55 6.42
N GLY A 256 -31.86 -12.41 5.73
CA GLY A 256 -32.14 -11.09 6.31
C GLY A 256 -31.40 -9.97 5.57
N HIS A 257 -32.07 -8.87 5.24
CA HIS A 257 -31.53 -7.73 4.47
C HIS A 257 -30.50 -6.87 5.24
N ALA A 258 -29.67 -7.48 6.09
CA ALA A 258 -28.60 -6.82 6.83
C ALA A 258 -27.25 -7.42 6.40
N ALA A 259 -26.29 -6.56 6.06
CA ALA A 259 -24.92 -6.99 5.77
C ALA A 259 -24.38 -7.79 6.96
N ALA A 260 -23.90 -9.01 6.71
CA ALA A 260 -23.27 -9.82 7.73
C ALA A 260 -22.07 -9.05 8.33
N PRO A 261 -21.87 -9.09 9.66
CA PRO A 261 -20.75 -8.37 10.28
C PRO A 261 -19.41 -8.91 9.75
N VAL A 262 -18.54 -8.00 9.34
CA VAL A 262 -17.20 -8.34 8.84
C VAL A 262 -16.41 -9.03 9.97
N PRO A 263 -15.90 -10.26 9.75
CA PRO A 263 -15.24 -11.03 10.80
C PRO A 263 -13.93 -10.37 11.20
N GLN A 264 -13.78 -10.00 12.47
CA GLN A 264 -12.56 -9.39 12.98
C GLN A 264 -11.39 -10.36 12.99
N LEU A 265 -10.20 -9.87 12.65
CA LEU A 265 -8.98 -10.67 12.68
C LEU A 265 -8.51 -10.95 14.11
N PRO A 266 -8.02 -12.17 14.40
CA PRO A 266 -7.36 -12.42 15.67
C PRO A 266 -6.10 -11.57 15.79
N SER A 267 -5.82 -11.09 17.01
CA SER A 267 -4.57 -10.37 17.28
C SER A 267 -3.38 -11.32 17.17
N PHE A 268 -2.29 -10.84 16.55
CA PHE A 268 -1.02 -11.58 16.57
C PHE A 268 -0.51 -11.78 18.00
N HIS A 269 0.09 -12.93 18.24
CA HIS A 269 0.80 -13.19 19.48
C HIS A 269 1.95 -12.18 19.66
N GLU A 270 2.21 -11.72 20.89
CA GLU A 270 3.19 -10.66 21.19
C GLU A 270 4.58 -10.92 20.59
N LYS A 271 5.04 -12.19 20.64
CA LYS A 271 6.30 -12.64 20.03
C LYS A 271 6.40 -12.50 18.51
N VAL A 272 5.26 -12.38 17.81
CA VAL A 272 5.18 -12.29 16.35
C VAL A 272 4.80 -10.89 15.89
N ALA A 273 3.99 -10.18 16.70
CA ALA A 273 3.41 -8.87 16.35
C ALA A 273 4.45 -7.79 16.00
N ASP A 274 5.67 -7.93 16.51
CA ASP A 274 6.79 -7.01 16.30
C ASP A 274 7.83 -7.53 15.29
N THR A 275 7.59 -8.69 14.68
CA THR A 275 8.48 -9.32 13.69
C THR A 275 7.99 -9.05 12.27
N MET A 276 8.88 -9.19 11.28
CA MET A 276 8.53 -9.20 9.86
C MET A 276 8.07 -10.59 9.42
N PHE A 277 7.01 -11.13 10.05
CA PHE A 277 6.49 -12.49 9.81
C PHE A 277 6.06 -12.77 8.36
N PHE A 278 5.86 -11.69 7.58
CA PHE A 278 5.51 -11.65 6.17
C PHE A 278 6.69 -11.69 5.20
N CYS A 279 7.92 -11.72 5.72
CA CYS A 279 9.14 -11.87 4.92
C CYS A 279 9.55 -13.33 4.73
#